data_AF-A0A8S2XC86-F1
#
_entry.id   AF-A0A8S2XC86-F1
#
_cell.length_a   1.000
_cell.length_b   1.000
_cell.length_c   1.000
_cell.angle_alpha   90.00
_cell.angle_beta   90.00
_cell.angle_gamma   90.00
#
_symmetry.space_group_name_H-M   'P 1'
#
loop_
_entity.id
_entity.type
_entity.pdbx_description
1 polymer ?
#
loop_
_entity_poly.entity_id
_entity_poly.type
_entity_poly.pdbx_seq_one_letter_code
_entity_poly.pdbx_strand_id
1 'polypeptide(L)'
;MSHAKPVLLFNSQIRSVLEQSESNQATLDGEMQIAVRDVLPSTEFLNQSQLLLKYITAPTTVGKVYFTMGSIDYVCTGSVVISDGKNLAATAALCIYDNDDDVWATDKIYVPRYANGATPFGIRTAKSLIVFGLKPKAKMMVLG
;
A
#
# COMPACT_ATOMS: atom_id res chain seq x y z
N MET A 1 24.53 0.15 8.46
CA MET A 1 23.81 1.29 9.09
C MET A 1 22.37 0.86 9.29
N SER A 2 21.98 0.73 10.56
CA SER A 2 20.70 0.18 11.03
C SER A 2 19.52 0.97 10.47
N HIS A 3 18.77 0.37 9.54
CA HIS A 3 17.45 0.86 9.16
C HIS A 3 16.50 0.50 10.29
N ALA A 4 16.40 1.37 11.30
CA ALA A 4 15.37 1.25 12.31
C ALA A 4 14.02 1.23 11.60
N LYS A 5 13.32 0.10 11.65
CA LYS A 5 11.96 -0.03 11.11
C LYS A 5 11.10 1.05 11.80
N PRO A 6 10.35 1.90 11.08
CA PRO A 6 9.42 2.86 11.66
C PRO A 6 8.15 2.17 12.21
N VAL A 7 8.36 1.01 12.85
CA VAL A 7 7.39 0.06 13.40
C VAL A 7 6.89 0.48 14.79
N LEU A 8 7.47 1.54 15.38
CA LEU A 8 7.15 1.96 16.74
C LEU A 8 5.81 2.69 16.90
N LEU A 9 5.15 3.08 15.81
CA LEU A 9 3.86 3.80 15.85
C LEU A 9 2.62 2.88 15.80
N PHE A 10 2.81 1.57 15.67
CA PHE A 10 1.71 0.63 15.47
C PHE A 10 1.46 -0.24 16.71
N ASN A 11 0.19 -0.55 16.99
CA ASN A 11 -0.16 -1.55 17.99
C ASN A 11 0.53 -2.90 17.66
N SER A 12 0.75 -3.75 18.66
CA SER A 12 1.40 -5.07 18.50
C SER A 12 0.76 -5.93 17.42
N GLN A 13 -0.56 -5.80 17.20
CA GLN A 13 -1.29 -6.53 16.17
C GLN A 13 -0.91 -6.04 14.75
N ILE A 14 -0.85 -4.72 14.48
CA ILE A 14 -0.51 -4.21 13.13
C ILE A 14 0.94 -4.55 12.76
N ARG A 15 1.81 -4.78 13.75
CA ARG A 15 3.19 -5.21 13.51
C ARG A 15 3.29 -6.58 12.86
N SER A 16 2.47 -7.55 13.28
CA SER A 16 2.51 -8.90 12.68
C SER A 16 2.02 -8.88 11.23
N VAL A 17 1.02 -8.05 10.94
CA VAL A 17 0.52 -7.84 9.56
C VAL A 17 1.54 -7.09 8.71
N LEU A 18 2.24 -6.12 9.27
CA LEU A 18 3.38 -5.46 8.61
C LEU A 18 4.45 -6.49 8.24
N GLU A 19 4.88 -7.34 9.18
CA GLU A 19 5.86 -8.40 8.95
C GLU A 19 5.40 -9.40 7.88
N GLN A 20 4.13 -9.81 7.90
CA GLN A 20 3.56 -10.68 6.86
C GLN A 20 3.54 -9.98 5.50
N SER A 21 3.25 -8.68 5.45
CA SER A 21 3.29 -7.90 4.23
C SER A 21 4.72 -7.69 3.69
N GLU A 22 5.74 -7.70 4.56
CA GLU A 22 7.16 -7.68 4.19
C GLU A 22 7.54 -9.02 3.53
N SER A 23 7.09 -10.14 4.10
CA SER A 23 7.28 -11.48 3.50
C SER A 23 6.62 -11.58 2.12
N ASN A 24 5.37 -11.13 1.99
CA ASN A 24 4.66 -11.15 0.71
C ASN A 24 5.31 -10.23 -0.33
N GLN A 25 5.84 -9.07 0.09
CA GLN A 25 6.58 -8.18 -0.81
C GLN A 25 7.88 -8.83 -1.29
N ALA A 26 8.61 -9.53 -0.43
CA ALA A 26 9.82 -10.24 -0.83
C ALA A 26 9.53 -11.32 -1.89
N THR A 27 8.39 -12.01 -1.78
CA THR A 27 7.91 -12.95 -2.82
C THR A 27 7.61 -12.24 -4.12
N LEU A 28 6.85 -11.13 -4.08
CA LEU A 28 6.49 -10.34 -5.27
C LEU A 28 7.71 -9.70 -5.95
N ASP A 29 8.69 -9.24 -5.17
CA ASP A 29 9.95 -8.72 -5.69
C ASP A 29 10.73 -9.84 -6.39
N GLY A 30 10.74 -11.05 -5.82
CA GLY A 30 11.32 -12.24 -6.45
C GLY A 30 10.64 -12.61 -7.78
N GLU A 31 9.30 -12.62 -7.82
CA GLU A 31 8.52 -12.88 -9.03
C GLU A 31 8.71 -11.78 -10.09
N MET A 32 8.77 -10.51 -9.67
CA MET A 32 9.02 -9.38 -10.58
C MET A 32 10.42 -9.48 -11.20
N GLN A 33 11.44 -9.88 -10.43
CA GLN A 33 12.79 -10.09 -10.97
C GLN A 33 12.82 -11.25 -11.98
N ILE A 34 12.04 -12.31 -11.75
CA ILE A 34 11.88 -13.42 -12.71
C ILE A 34 11.20 -12.91 -14.00
N ALA A 35 10.08 -12.20 -13.87
CA ALA A 35 9.34 -11.66 -15.01
C ALA A 35 10.16 -10.63 -15.84
N VAL A 36 10.96 -9.79 -15.19
CA VAL A 36 11.87 -8.85 -15.88
C VAL A 36 12.92 -9.60 -16.70
N ARG A 37 13.42 -10.72 -16.18
CA ARG A 37 14.41 -11.56 -16.85
C ARG A 37 13.83 -12.28 -18.08
N ASP A 38 12.55 -12.62 -18.05
CA ASP A 38 11.85 -13.28 -19.16
C ASP A 38 11.40 -12.28 -20.25
N VAL A 39 11.20 -11.00 -19.91
CA VAL A 39 10.79 -9.95 -20.84
C VAL A 39 11.97 -9.33 -21.62
N LEU A 40 13.20 -9.41 -21.11
CA LEU A 40 14.37 -8.73 -21.71
C LEU A 40 15.60 -9.65 -21.85
N PRO A 41 15.86 -10.25 -23.03
CA PRO A 41 17.08 -11.00 -23.27
C PRO A 41 18.29 -10.05 -23.33
N SER A 42 19.36 -10.45 -22.66
CA SER A 42 20.59 -9.71 -22.40
C SER A 42 21.34 -9.29 -23.68
N THR A 43 21.49 -7.97 -23.93
CA THR A 43 22.74 -7.28 -24.39
C THR A 43 22.56 -5.80 -24.80
N GLU A 44 21.35 -5.22 -24.86
CA GLU A 44 21.15 -3.75 -25.04
C GLU A 44 21.17 -2.94 -23.72
N PHE A 45 21.79 -3.56 -22.73
CA PHE A 45 22.06 -3.05 -21.40
C PHE A 45 22.88 -1.74 -21.50
N LEU A 46 22.38 -0.63 -20.92
CA LEU A 46 23.11 0.38 -20.11
C LEU A 46 22.49 1.79 -20.19
N ASN A 47 21.66 2.15 -21.17
CA ASN A 47 21.08 3.52 -21.25
C ASN A 47 19.54 3.61 -21.17
N GLN A 48 18.81 2.51 -21.39
CA GLN A 48 17.33 2.47 -21.25
C GLN A 48 16.84 1.65 -20.04
N SER A 49 17.72 0.89 -19.38
CA SER A 49 17.37 0.07 -18.20
C SER A 49 17.01 0.90 -16.97
N GLN A 50 17.47 2.15 -16.86
CA GLN A 50 17.03 3.08 -15.80
C GLN A 50 15.57 3.54 -16.00
N LEU A 51 15.12 3.68 -17.25
CA LEU A 51 13.74 4.06 -17.57
C LEU A 51 12.78 2.90 -17.32
N LEU A 52 13.18 1.69 -17.70
CA LEU A 52 12.41 0.48 -17.39
C LEU A 52 12.40 0.23 -15.88
N LEU A 53 13.53 0.30 -15.17
CA LEU A 53 13.58 0.23 -13.70
C LEU A 53 12.67 1.27 -13.02
N LYS A 54 12.62 2.51 -13.53
CA LYS A 54 11.67 3.53 -13.07
C LYS A 54 10.21 3.14 -13.33
N TYR A 55 9.92 2.38 -14.39
CA TYR A 55 8.60 1.91 -14.78
C TYR A 55 8.13 0.66 -13.99
N ILE A 56 9.04 -0.21 -13.58
CA ILE A 56 8.80 -1.33 -12.63
C ILE A 56 8.87 -0.88 -11.17
N THR A 57 9.29 0.36 -10.90
CA THR A 57 9.23 0.91 -9.56
C THR A 57 7.81 1.36 -9.24
N ALA A 58 7.25 0.87 -8.13
CA ALA A 58 5.91 1.26 -7.66
C ALA A 58 5.72 2.79 -7.68
N PRO A 59 4.60 3.29 -8.24
CA PRO A 59 4.30 4.71 -8.27
C PRO A 59 4.34 5.30 -6.86
N THR A 60 4.82 6.53 -6.71
CA THR A 60 4.80 7.22 -5.41
C THR A 60 3.39 7.41 -4.88
N THR A 61 2.40 7.36 -5.77
CA THR A 61 0.99 7.48 -5.44
C THR A 61 0.40 6.20 -4.88
N VAL A 62 1.02 5.03 -5.11
CA VAL A 62 0.55 3.73 -4.64
C VAL A 62 1.24 3.35 -3.34
N GLY A 63 0.50 2.72 -2.44
CA GLY A 63 1.00 2.36 -1.11
C GLY A 63 0.17 1.30 -0.42
N LYS A 64 0.66 0.85 0.73
CA LYS A 64 -0.07 -0.11 1.56
C LYS A 64 -1.05 0.62 2.48
N VAL A 65 -2.20 -0.01 2.67
CA VAL A 65 -3.24 0.41 3.62
C VAL A 65 -3.27 -0.63 4.72
N TYR A 66 -3.08 -0.22 5.97
CA TYR A 66 -3.28 -1.11 7.11
C TYR A 66 -4.47 -0.62 7.91
N PHE A 67 -5.25 -1.54 8.42
CA PHE A 67 -6.47 -1.23 9.16
C PHE A 67 -6.88 -2.43 10.02
N THR A 68 -7.76 -2.16 10.97
CA THR A 68 -8.35 -3.16 11.84
C THR A 68 -9.84 -3.28 11.54
N MET A 69 -10.38 -4.48 11.49
CA MET A 69 -11.82 -4.75 11.46
C MET A 69 -12.16 -5.75 12.55
N GLY A 70 -13.07 -5.37 13.44
CA GLY A 70 -13.30 -6.11 14.68
C GLY A 70 -12.03 -6.18 15.52
N SER A 71 -11.48 -7.38 15.69
CA SER A 71 -10.24 -7.63 16.44
C SER A 71 -9.09 -8.11 15.56
N ILE A 72 -9.23 -8.03 14.23
CA ILE A 72 -8.28 -8.56 13.27
C ILE A 72 -7.69 -7.42 12.46
N ASP A 73 -6.38 -7.47 12.27
CA ASP A 73 -5.66 -6.50 11.45
C ASP A 73 -5.46 -7.03 10.03
N TYR A 74 -5.56 -6.11 9.07
CA TYR A 74 -5.54 -6.41 7.65
C TYR A 74 -4.61 -5.46 6.89
N VAL A 75 -4.18 -5.92 5.72
CA VAL A 75 -3.41 -5.12 4.77
C VAL A 75 -4.06 -5.15 3.40
N CYS A 76 -4.15 -3.98 2.79
CA CYS A 76 -4.59 -3.76 1.42
C CYS A 76 -3.62 -2.84 0.68
N THR A 77 -3.95 -2.52 -0.56
CA THR A 77 -3.30 -1.49 -1.36
C THR A 77 -4.24 -0.33 -1.60
N GLY A 78 -3.68 0.87 -1.74
CA GLY A 78 -4.42 2.06 -2.13
C GLY A 78 -3.56 2.98 -2.97
N SER A 79 -4.20 3.95 -3.63
CA SER A 79 -3.50 5.01 -4.36
C SER A 79 -4.06 6.37 -3.96
N VAL A 80 -3.20 7.36 -3.74
CA VAL A 80 -3.67 8.75 -3.68
C VAL A 80 -4.28 9.14 -5.02
N VAL A 81 -5.32 9.95 -4.96
CA VAL A 81 -6.02 10.51 -6.12
C VAL A 81 -6.01 12.02 -6.02
N ILE A 82 -6.08 12.68 -7.19
CA ILE A 82 -6.14 14.13 -7.25
C ILE A 82 -7.42 14.59 -6.56
N SER A 83 -7.27 15.53 -5.63
CA SER A 83 -8.35 16.16 -4.87
C SER A 83 -7.92 17.56 -4.48
N ASP A 84 -8.88 18.48 -4.33
CA ASP A 84 -8.58 19.86 -3.93
C ASP A 84 -7.89 19.94 -2.57
N GLY A 85 -8.31 19.06 -1.64
CA GLY A 85 -7.69 18.91 -0.32
C GLY A 85 -6.33 18.18 -0.32
N LYS A 86 -5.90 17.63 -1.45
CA LYS A 86 -4.63 16.89 -1.64
C LYS A 86 -4.41 15.76 -0.63
N ASN A 87 -5.50 15.17 -0.16
CA ASN A 87 -5.50 14.25 0.96
C ASN A 87 -6.46 13.09 0.73
N LEU A 88 -6.72 12.71 -0.52
CA LEU A 88 -7.64 11.64 -0.85
C LEU A 88 -6.87 10.44 -1.40
N ALA A 89 -7.22 9.24 -0.93
CA ALA A 89 -6.74 7.99 -1.49
C ALA A 89 -7.88 7.03 -1.78
N ALA A 90 -7.83 6.35 -2.91
CA ALA A 90 -8.76 5.31 -3.31
C ALA A 90 -8.24 3.94 -2.89
N THR A 91 -9.14 3.08 -2.43
CA THR A 91 -8.86 1.67 -2.11
C THR A 91 -10.10 0.82 -2.39
N ALA A 92 -9.95 -0.50 -2.27
CA ALA A 92 -11.06 -1.41 -2.48
C ALA A 92 -12.09 -1.29 -1.36
N ALA A 93 -13.32 -1.57 -1.73
CA ALA A 93 -14.48 -1.44 -0.86
C ALA A 93 -14.40 -2.20 0.45
N LEU A 94 -13.96 -3.44 0.34
CA LEU A 94 -13.84 -4.42 1.40
C LEU A 94 -12.66 -4.11 2.34
N CYS A 95 -11.70 -3.29 1.89
CA CYS A 95 -10.55 -2.91 2.70
C CYS A 95 -10.87 -1.87 3.77
N ILE A 96 -12.05 -1.25 3.72
CA ILE A 96 -12.40 -0.17 4.66
C ILE A 96 -13.80 -0.31 5.24
N TYR A 97 -14.61 -1.22 4.70
CA TYR A 97 -15.96 -1.47 5.17
C TYR A 97 -16.43 -2.89 4.84
N ASP A 98 -16.91 -3.57 5.87
CA ASP A 98 -17.60 -4.84 5.78
C ASP A 98 -19.10 -4.61 5.61
N ASN A 99 -19.70 -5.17 4.56
CA ASN A 99 -21.14 -4.98 4.32
C ASN A 99 -21.99 -6.03 5.04
N ASP A 100 -21.40 -7.18 5.39
CA ASP A 100 -22.14 -8.28 6.01
C ASP A 100 -22.38 -7.97 7.50
N ASP A 101 -21.35 -7.46 8.17
CA ASP A 101 -21.40 -7.08 9.58
C ASP A 101 -21.66 -5.57 9.82
N ASP A 102 -21.77 -4.75 8.75
CA ASP A 102 -21.91 -3.29 8.81
C ASP A 102 -20.81 -2.60 9.65
N VAL A 103 -19.56 -3.08 9.53
CA VAL A 103 -18.42 -2.62 10.32
C VAL A 103 -17.47 -1.78 9.46
N TRP A 104 -17.05 -0.64 10.00
CA TRP A 104 -16.00 0.19 9.41
C TRP A 104 -14.62 -0.19 9.93
N ALA A 105 -13.62 -0.06 9.07
CA ALA A 105 -12.23 -0.17 9.46
C ALA A 105 -11.83 0.89 10.51
N THR A 106 -11.13 0.45 11.56
CA THR A 106 -10.46 1.30 12.56
C THR A 106 -8.94 1.28 12.33
N ASP A 107 -8.21 2.14 13.06
CA ASP A 107 -6.73 2.19 13.04
C ASP A 107 -6.09 2.25 11.64
N LYS A 108 -6.81 2.92 10.73
CA LYS A 108 -6.53 3.03 9.32
C LYS A 108 -5.36 3.94 9.01
N ILE A 109 -4.36 3.40 8.33
CA ILE A 109 -3.17 4.11 7.88
C ILE A 109 -2.88 3.82 6.41
N TYR A 110 -2.26 4.78 5.75
CA TYR A 110 -1.75 4.70 4.39
C TYR A 110 -0.27 5.00 4.38
N VAL A 111 0.50 4.14 3.71
CA VAL A 111 1.95 4.24 3.61
C VAL A 111 2.37 4.23 2.14
N PRO A 112 2.53 5.42 1.52
CA PRO A 112 2.91 5.54 0.12
C PRO A 112 4.30 4.97 -0.10
N ARG A 113 4.45 4.20 -1.18
CA ARG A 113 5.71 3.56 -1.57
C ARG A 113 6.38 2.80 -0.41
N TYR A 114 5.57 2.09 0.37
CA TYR A 114 6.08 1.16 1.37
C TYR A 114 6.87 0.05 0.67
N ALA A 115 8.13 -0.13 1.05
CA ALA A 115 8.98 -1.22 0.55
C ALA A 115 9.96 -1.66 1.63
N ASN A 116 9.91 -2.92 2.04
CA ASN A 116 10.86 -3.52 2.99
C ASN A 116 11.09 -2.67 4.27
N GLY A 117 9.99 -2.17 4.87
CA GLY A 117 10.02 -1.30 6.04
C GLY A 117 10.35 0.16 5.76
N ALA A 118 10.77 0.53 4.54
CA ALA A 118 10.99 1.92 4.16
C ALA A 118 9.66 2.67 3.99
N THR A 119 9.60 3.89 4.54
CA THR A 119 8.43 4.78 4.46
C THR A 119 8.86 6.16 3.94
N PRO A 120 9.34 6.26 2.68
CA PRO A 120 9.99 7.47 2.18
C PRO A 120 9.08 8.70 2.15
N PHE A 121 7.76 8.50 2.11
CA PHE A 121 6.76 9.58 2.15
C PHE A 121 6.04 9.69 3.50
N GLY A 122 6.53 8.95 4.51
CA GLY A 122 5.95 8.84 5.83
C GLY A 122 4.65 8.03 5.86
N ILE A 123 4.03 8.00 7.04
CA ILE A 123 2.76 7.33 7.30
C ILE A 123 1.67 8.40 7.37
N ARG A 124 0.46 8.10 6.87
CA ARG A 124 -0.70 8.99 6.95
C ARG A 124 -1.88 8.25 7.57
N THR A 125 -2.48 8.81 8.60
CA THR A 125 -3.68 8.23 9.21
C THR A 125 -4.90 8.69 8.44
N ALA A 126 -5.83 7.79 8.12
CA ALA A 126 -7.08 8.20 7.51
C ALA A 126 -8.04 8.75 8.58
N LYS A 127 -8.51 9.99 8.38
CA LYS A 127 -9.46 10.69 9.27
C LYS A 127 -10.90 10.30 9.00
N SER A 128 -11.24 10.09 7.73
CA SER A 128 -12.58 9.73 7.30
C SER A 128 -12.54 8.67 6.21
N LEU A 129 -13.55 7.80 6.21
CA LEU A 129 -13.75 6.75 5.22
C LEU A 129 -15.06 7.00 4.50
N ILE A 130 -15.07 6.84 3.18
CA ILE A 130 -16.23 7.13 2.34
C ILE A 130 -16.48 5.94 1.41
N VAL A 131 -17.70 5.44 1.45
CA VAL A 131 -18.22 4.36 0.62
C VAL A 131 -19.26 4.95 -0.32
N PHE A 132 -19.01 4.95 -1.64
CA PHE A 132 -20.05 5.33 -2.60
C PHE A 132 -20.91 4.11 -2.98
N GLY A 133 -22.23 4.25 -2.83
CA GLY A 133 -23.21 3.17 -3.01
C GLY A 133 -23.65 2.90 -4.45
N LEU A 134 -22.92 3.36 -5.47
CA LEU A 134 -23.30 3.16 -6.88
C LEU A 134 -22.21 2.30 -7.57
N LYS A 135 -22.61 1.16 -8.14
CA LYS A 135 -21.70 0.24 -8.88
C LYS A 135 -20.91 1.03 -9.94
N PRO A 136 -19.58 0.85 -10.11
CA PRO A 136 -18.64 -0.05 -9.44
C PRO A 136 -18.14 0.52 -8.10
N LYS A 137 -17.95 -0.34 -7.09
CA LYS A 137 -17.62 0.03 -5.69
C LYS A 137 -16.20 0.61 -5.55
N ALA A 138 -15.95 1.81 -6.06
CA ALA A 138 -14.77 2.59 -5.69
C ALA A 138 -15.03 3.29 -4.36
N LYS A 139 -14.10 3.17 -3.41
CA LYS A 139 -14.21 3.79 -2.09
C LYS A 139 -12.95 4.58 -1.77
N MET A 140 -13.11 5.63 -0.98
CA MET A 140 -12.06 6.62 -0.76
C MET A 140 -11.84 6.84 0.73
N MET A 141 -10.59 7.12 1.11
CA MET A 141 -10.18 7.51 2.45
C MET A 141 -9.53 8.89 2.40
N VAL A 142 -9.88 9.71 3.39
CA VAL A 142 -9.31 11.04 3.55
C VAL A 142 -8.13 10.93 4.52
N LEU A 143 -6.94 11.19 4.02
CA LEU A 143 -5.68 11.22 4.74
C LEU A 143 -5.57 12.46 5.63
N GLY A 144 -4.91 12.28 6.77
CA GLY A 144 -4.84 13.25 7.85
C GLY A 144 -3.45 13.71 8.20
#